data_AF-A0A0C3FDS0-F1
#
_entry.id   AF-A0A0C3FDS0-F1
#
_cell.length_a   1.000
_cell.length_b   1.000
_cell.length_c   1.000
_cell.angle_alpha   90.00
_cell.angle_beta   90.00
_cell.angle_gamma   90.00
#
_symmetry.space_group_name_H-M   'P 1'
#
loop_
_entity.id
_entity.type
_entity.pdbx_description
1 polymer ?
#
loop_
_entity_poly.entity_id
_entity_poly.type
_entity_poly.pdbx_seq_one_letter_code
_entity_poly.pdbx_strand_id
1 'polypeptide(L)'
;MSQTPLPFNRLPTELLHYVFNFAAAVSRHTCLNLCLVASWVRHIALPHLFRTVIVQDACANNRFTKFLTDPSSMPNFRAASFVNNVWTQHSRDLVLIAIEACDKITHLALNTAHLRWLIRSTSPGTVAAGVSKGISHAALARLRDLHLTLLDTKSLNLALTEHHNDDVTRKSPIFDKITHMRLTAIDDYRMRVSLDHFSRLSHFCLPYYDSHRHRTSLLESFLELQSLQMLVMAFFKNCPIGSRETLKLWVQKARDTDRRIYLVECQSVSTQGEWEQDMRCGDSIWDRAVRYTNEWEASRTHYSAEL
;
A
#
# COMPACT_ATOMS: atom_id res chain seq x y z
N MET A 1 -7.15 55.25 -17.17
CA MET A 1 -7.07 54.09 -16.25
C MET A 1 -6.02 53.14 -16.80
N SER A 2 -4.87 53.04 -16.16
CA SER A 2 -3.78 52.12 -16.54
C SER A 2 -4.14 50.70 -16.10
N GLN A 3 -4.24 49.75 -17.03
CA GLN A 3 -4.35 48.34 -16.68
C GLN A 3 -3.02 47.89 -16.08
N THR A 4 -3.04 47.52 -14.80
CA THR A 4 -1.92 46.82 -14.18
C THR A 4 -1.70 45.50 -14.92
N PRO A 5 -0.49 45.23 -15.44
CA PRO A 5 -0.22 43.98 -16.14
C PRO A 5 -0.41 42.83 -15.16
N LEU A 6 -1.26 41.86 -15.52
CA LEU A 6 -1.45 40.67 -14.72
C LEU A 6 -0.10 39.92 -14.65
N PRO A 7 0.33 39.49 -13.45
CA PRO A 7 1.68 38.95 -13.22
C PRO A 7 2.00 37.68 -14.02
N PHE A 8 0.99 37.02 -14.61
CA PHE A 8 1.14 35.76 -15.34
C PHE A 8 0.84 35.84 -16.84
N ASN A 9 0.63 37.03 -17.41
CA ASN A 9 0.29 37.17 -18.83
C ASN A 9 1.38 36.70 -19.81
N ARG A 10 2.60 36.44 -19.32
CA ARG A 10 3.72 35.95 -20.12
C ARG A 10 4.03 34.47 -19.90
N LEU A 11 3.33 33.79 -18.99
CA LEU A 11 3.62 32.39 -18.72
C LEU A 11 2.86 31.50 -19.71
N PRO A 12 3.55 30.63 -20.49
CA PRO A 12 2.90 29.64 -21.34
C PRO A 12 1.92 28.77 -20.53
N THR A 13 0.76 28.48 -21.12
CA THR A 13 -0.30 27.71 -20.45
C THR A 13 0.15 26.28 -20.16
N GLU A 14 1.04 25.74 -20.97
CA GLU A 14 1.69 24.44 -20.81
C GLU A 14 2.49 24.37 -19.51
N LEU A 15 3.23 25.44 -19.17
CA LEU A 15 3.99 25.49 -17.93
C LEU A 15 3.05 25.54 -16.72
N LEU A 16 1.96 26.30 -16.78
CA LEU A 16 0.93 26.28 -15.73
C LEU A 16 0.32 24.90 -15.55
N HIS A 17 0.04 24.20 -16.64
CA HIS A 17 -0.44 22.81 -16.61
C HIS A 17 0.55 21.89 -15.91
N TYR A 18 1.85 21.95 -16.25
CA TYR A 18 2.88 21.13 -15.57
C TYR A 18 3.01 21.46 -14.09
N VAL A 19 3.04 22.74 -13.74
CA VAL A 19 3.15 23.19 -12.33
C VAL A 19 1.95 22.71 -11.53
N PHE A 20 0.72 22.90 -12.03
CA PHE A 20 -0.49 22.45 -11.33
C PHE A 20 -0.60 20.93 -11.26
N ASN A 21 -0.19 20.21 -12.30
CA ASN A 21 -0.16 18.75 -12.31
C ASN A 21 0.80 18.21 -11.24
N PHE A 22 2.02 18.75 -11.16
CA PHE A 22 3.00 18.37 -10.15
C PHE A 22 2.55 18.76 -8.73
N ALA A 23 2.08 19.99 -8.56
CA ALA A 23 1.60 20.49 -7.27
C ALA A 23 0.40 19.70 -6.73
N ALA A 24 -0.53 19.30 -7.62
CA ALA A 24 -1.67 18.46 -7.25
C ALA A 24 -1.26 17.02 -6.90
N ALA A 25 -0.24 16.48 -7.56
CA ALA A 25 0.25 15.12 -7.29
C ALA A 25 0.90 15.00 -5.91
N VAL A 26 1.73 15.98 -5.52
CA VAL A 26 2.56 15.92 -4.30
C VAL A 26 1.77 16.07 -3.00
N SER A 27 0.72 16.91 -2.98
CA SER A 27 0.01 17.23 -1.73
C SER A 27 -1.50 17.28 -1.92
N ARG A 28 -2.22 16.56 -1.06
CA ARG A 28 -3.69 16.61 -1.00
C ARG A 28 -4.20 18.02 -0.71
N HIS A 29 -3.56 18.73 0.21
CA HIS A 29 -3.97 20.09 0.58
C HIS A 29 -3.81 21.04 -0.61
N THR A 30 -2.66 20.97 -1.30
CA THR A 30 -2.42 21.76 -2.53
C THR A 30 -3.43 21.41 -3.62
N CYS A 31 -3.71 20.12 -3.84
CA CYS A 31 -4.70 19.65 -4.79
C CYS A 31 -6.11 20.22 -4.51
N LEU A 32 -6.53 20.25 -3.24
CA LEU A 32 -7.81 20.86 -2.82
C LEU A 32 -7.84 22.36 -3.09
N ASN A 33 -6.77 23.08 -2.75
CA ASN A 33 -6.68 24.52 -3.00
C ASN A 33 -6.74 24.82 -4.50
N LEU A 34 -6.05 24.03 -5.33
CA LEU A 34 -6.09 24.15 -6.79
C LEU A 34 -7.51 23.97 -7.35
N CYS A 35 -8.33 23.10 -6.75
CA CYS A 35 -9.74 22.93 -7.16
C CYS A 35 -10.62 24.17 -6.93
N LEU A 36 -10.17 25.11 -6.08
CA LEU A 36 -10.87 26.36 -5.76
C LEU A 36 -10.42 27.54 -6.62
N VAL A 37 -9.27 27.44 -7.31
CA VAL A 37 -8.70 28.55 -8.10
C VAL A 37 -9.54 28.87 -9.34
N ALA A 38 -9.78 27.87 -10.19
CA ALA A 38 -10.56 28.01 -11.42
C ALA A 38 -11.10 26.66 -11.88
N SER A 39 -12.12 26.67 -12.75
CA SER A 39 -12.73 25.46 -13.28
C SER A 39 -11.75 24.57 -14.05
N TRP A 40 -10.90 25.14 -14.90
CA TRP A 40 -9.91 24.36 -15.65
C TRP A 40 -8.81 23.78 -14.75
N VAL A 41 -8.37 24.52 -13.72
CA VAL A 41 -7.41 24.02 -12.72
C VAL A 41 -8.00 22.85 -11.93
N ARG A 42 -9.28 22.93 -11.60
CA ARG A 42 -10.03 21.82 -10.98
C ARG A 42 -10.00 20.56 -11.84
N HIS A 43 -10.12 20.66 -13.17
CA HIS A 43 -10.04 19.50 -14.06
C HIS A 43 -8.66 18.83 -14.02
N ILE A 44 -7.59 19.59 -13.80
CA ILE A 44 -6.23 19.05 -13.61
C ILE A 44 -6.09 18.38 -12.24
N ALA A 45 -6.60 19.03 -11.18
CA ALA A 45 -6.40 18.59 -9.81
C ALA A 45 -7.29 17.39 -9.42
N LEU A 46 -8.55 17.33 -9.87
CA LEU A 46 -9.51 16.29 -9.47
C LEU A 46 -9.00 14.85 -9.66
N PRO A 47 -8.39 14.47 -10.80
CA PRO A 47 -7.79 13.13 -10.95
C PRO A 47 -6.81 12.76 -9.83
N HIS A 48 -5.98 13.70 -9.37
CA HIS A 48 -5.01 13.48 -8.28
C HIS A 48 -5.66 13.41 -6.90
N LEU A 49 -6.79 14.08 -6.72
CA LEU A 49 -7.57 14.00 -5.49
C LEU A 49 -8.19 12.61 -5.34
N PHE A 50 -8.74 12.07 -6.43
CA PHE A 50 -9.40 10.76 -6.45
C PHE A 50 -8.44 9.58 -6.60
N ARG A 51 -7.20 9.81 -7.02
CA ARG A 51 -6.18 8.77 -7.13
C ARG A 51 -5.95 8.00 -5.83
N THR A 52 -5.94 8.71 -4.71
CA THR A 52 -5.72 8.15 -3.38
C THR A 52 -6.88 8.52 -2.46
N VAL A 53 -7.68 7.53 -2.11
CA VAL A 53 -8.87 7.68 -1.26
C VAL A 53 -8.59 7.12 0.13
N ILE A 54 -8.86 7.92 1.16
CA ILE A 54 -8.73 7.53 2.56
C ILE A 54 -10.11 7.61 3.21
N VAL A 55 -10.59 6.47 3.70
CA VAL A 55 -11.88 6.34 4.39
C VAL A 55 -11.63 5.95 5.84
N GLN A 56 -11.79 6.95 6.73
CA GLN A 56 -11.48 6.83 8.16
C GLN A 56 -12.70 6.51 9.02
N ASP A 57 -13.92 6.69 8.51
CA ASP A 57 -15.12 6.52 9.32
C ASP A 57 -16.31 6.07 8.46
N ALA A 58 -17.41 5.69 9.12
CA ALA A 58 -18.62 5.21 8.46
C ALA A 58 -19.29 6.29 7.59
N CYS A 59 -19.19 7.57 7.94
CA CYS A 59 -19.76 8.67 7.17
C CYS A 59 -18.99 8.90 5.87
N ALA A 60 -17.65 8.90 5.93
CA ALA A 60 -16.77 8.92 4.77
C ALA A 60 -17.03 7.72 3.86
N ASN A 61 -17.26 6.53 4.45
CA ASN A 61 -17.61 5.32 3.70
C ASN A 61 -18.92 5.49 2.93
N ASN A 62 -19.98 5.96 3.59
CA ASN A 62 -21.29 6.15 2.94
C ASN A 62 -21.21 7.18 1.81
N ARG A 63 -20.48 8.29 2.02
CA ARG A 63 -20.27 9.30 0.98
C ARG A 63 -19.50 8.75 -0.21
N PHE A 64 -18.41 8.04 0.05
CA PHE A 64 -17.59 7.46 -1.03
C PHE A 64 -18.35 6.36 -1.77
N THR A 65 -19.07 5.49 -1.06
CA THR A 65 -19.93 4.46 -1.66
C THR A 65 -21.00 5.08 -2.54
N LYS A 66 -21.76 6.06 -2.02
CA LYS A 66 -22.77 6.77 -2.82
C LYS A 66 -22.13 7.36 -4.07
N PHE A 67 -20.96 7.96 -3.93
CA PHE A 67 -20.26 8.59 -5.04
C PHE A 67 -19.73 7.60 -6.08
N LEU A 68 -19.42 6.36 -5.70
CA LEU A 68 -19.09 5.28 -6.64
C LEU A 68 -20.32 4.71 -7.33
N THR A 69 -21.47 4.67 -6.66
CA THR A 69 -22.70 4.04 -7.18
C THR A 69 -23.66 5.00 -7.86
N ASP A 70 -23.54 6.30 -7.62
CA ASP A 70 -24.45 7.34 -8.12
C ASP A 70 -23.71 8.37 -9.01
N PRO A 71 -23.80 8.23 -10.35
CA PRO A 71 -23.16 9.14 -11.29
C PRO A 71 -23.70 10.58 -11.25
N SER A 72 -24.87 10.81 -10.64
CA SER A 72 -25.54 12.12 -10.67
C SER A 72 -24.79 13.22 -9.91
N SER A 73 -23.90 12.83 -8.99
CA SER A 73 -23.14 13.79 -8.17
C SER A 73 -22.13 14.61 -8.98
N MET A 74 -21.61 14.07 -10.09
CA MET A 74 -20.75 14.80 -11.04
C MET A 74 -20.92 14.24 -12.46
N PRO A 75 -21.88 14.75 -13.27
CA PRO A 75 -22.30 14.12 -14.54
C PRO A 75 -21.18 14.01 -15.59
N ASN A 76 -20.13 14.81 -15.47
CA ASN A 76 -18.98 14.82 -16.41
C ASN A 76 -17.68 14.25 -15.80
N PHE A 77 -17.73 13.67 -14.60
CA PHE A 77 -16.53 13.17 -13.93
C PHE A 77 -16.72 11.75 -13.39
N ARG A 78 -16.08 10.79 -14.06
CA ARG A 78 -16.09 9.37 -13.66
C ARG A 78 -15.01 9.10 -12.64
N ALA A 79 -15.27 9.43 -11.37
CA ALA A 79 -14.25 9.33 -10.33
C ALA A 79 -13.67 7.92 -10.15
N ALA A 80 -14.50 6.89 -10.27
CA ALA A 80 -14.08 5.50 -10.16
C ALA A 80 -12.92 5.15 -11.13
N SER A 81 -12.87 5.82 -12.29
CA SER A 81 -11.80 5.62 -13.28
C SER A 81 -10.43 6.22 -12.90
N PHE A 82 -10.39 7.00 -11.82
CA PHE A 82 -9.17 7.61 -11.28
C PHE A 82 -8.71 6.97 -9.98
N VAL A 83 -9.55 6.19 -9.29
CA VAL A 83 -9.19 5.58 -7.99
C VAL A 83 -8.21 4.43 -8.21
N ASN A 84 -7.01 4.59 -7.66
CA ASN A 84 -5.96 3.58 -7.72
C ASN A 84 -5.59 3.03 -6.34
N ASN A 85 -5.69 3.88 -5.32
CA ASN A 85 -5.20 3.58 -3.98
C ASN A 85 -6.34 3.81 -2.99
N VAL A 86 -6.68 2.80 -2.20
CA VAL A 86 -7.76 2.87 -1.21
C VAL A 86 -7.26 2.47 0.17
N TRP A 87 -7.45 3.34 1.14
CA TRP A 87 -7.24 3.08 2.56
C TRP A 87 -8.58 3.00 3.28
N THR A 88 -8.84 1.90 3.98
CA THR A 88 -10.07 1.69 4.76
C THR A 88 -9.81 0.94 6.06
N GLN A 89 -10.33 1.48 7.16
CA GLN A 89 -10.20 0.87 8.50
C GLN A 89 -11.49 0.23 9.00
N HIS A 90 -12.67 0.76 8.62
CA HIS A 90 -13.94 0.42 9.29
C HIS A 90 -14.98 -0.26 8.41
N SER A 91 -14.81 -0.29 7.08
CA SER A 91 -15.84 -0.83 6.17
C SER A 91 -15.32 -2.02 5.37
N ARG A 92 -15.94 -3.18 5.61
CA ARG A 92 -15.72 -4.44 4.86
C ARG A 92 -16.24 -4.34 3.44
N ASP A 93 -17.46 -3.83 3.28
CA ASP A 93 -18.15 -3.76 1.99
C ASP A 93 -17.48 -2.78 1.05
N LEU A 94 -16.83 -1.75 1.60
CA LEU A 94 -16.16 -0.76 0.78
C LEU A 94 -15.09 -1.36 -0.13
N VAL A 95 -14.32 -2.32 0.39
CA VAL A 95 -13.26 -2.98 -0.40
C VAL A 95 -13.87 -3.66 -1.62
N LEU A 96 -14.99 -4.36 -1.43
CA LEU A 96 -15.68 -5.05 -2.52
C LEU A 96 -16.28 -4.06 -3.52
N ILE A 97 -16.93 -3.00 -3.02
CA ILE A 97 -17.54 -1.95 -3.87
C ILE A 97 -16.46 -1.23 -4.68
N ALA A 98 -15.32 -0.91 -4.05
CA ALA A 98 -14.22 -0.25 -4.73
C ALA A 98 -13.62 -1.15 -5.82
N ILE A 99 -13.39 -2.44 -5.55
CA ILE A 99 -12.91 -3.40 -6.56
C ILE A 99 -13.90 -3.55 -7.72
N GLU A 100 -15.20 -3.59 -7.42
CA GLU A 100 -16.24 -3.73 -8.44
C GLU A 100 -16.33 -2.48 -9.35
N ALA A 101 -16.22 -1.29 -8.76
CA ALA A 101 -16.42 -0.01 -9.45
C ALA A 101 -15.15 0.56 -10.10
N CYS A 102 -13.96 0.28 -9.56
CA CYS A 102 -12.71 0.96 -9.92
C CYS A 102 -11.72 0.00 -10.61
N ASP A 103 -11.51 0.17 -11.91
CA ASP A 103 -10.69 -0.73 -12.73
C ASP A 103 -9.17 -0.59 -12.54
N LYS A 104 -8.73 0.43 -11.80
CA LYS A 104 -7.30 0.80 -11.66
C LYS A 104 -6.76 0.63 -10.25
N ILE A 105 -7.49 -0.08 -9.38
CA ILE A 105 -6.99 -0.37 -8.04
C ILE A 105 -5.71 -1.18 -8.13
N THR A 106 -4.67 -0.63 -7.52
CA THR A 106 -3.34 -1.23 -7.42
C THR A 106 -2.86 -1.28 -5.98
N HIS A 107 -3.36 -0.41 -5.11
CA HIS A 107 -2.96 -0.38 -3.70
C HIS A 107 -4.17 -0.42 -2.78
N LEU A 108 -4.16 -1.34 -1.83
CA LEU A 108 -5.18 -1.47 -0.79
C LEU A 108 -4.52 -1.45 0.58
N ALA A 109 -4.97 -0.55 1.45
CA ALA A 109 -4.65 -0.58 2.86
C ALA A 109 -5.91 -0.95 3.66
N LEU A 110 -5.88 -2.10 4.32
CA LEU A 110 -7.05 -2.68 4.97
C LEU A 110 -6.65 -3.52 6.18
N ASN A 111 -7.56 -3.68 7.14
CA ASN A 111 -7.30 -4.54 8.29
C ASN A 111 -7.40 -6.03 7.93
N THR A 112 -6.93 -6.88 8.83
CA THR A 112 -6.92 -8.34 8.63
C THR A 112 -8.30 -8.96 8.45
N ALA A 113 -9.33 -8.43 9.11
CA ALA A 113 -10.71 -8.88 8.95
C ALA A 113 -11.24 -8.58 7.54
N HIS A 114 -10.87 -7.43 6.96
CA HIS A 114 -11.23 -7.04 5.60
C HIS A 114 -10.50 -7.91 4.57
N LEU A 115 -9.26 -8.33 4.83
CA LEU A 115 -8.54 -9.26 3.95
C LEU A 115 -9.25 -10.61 3.91
N ARG A 116 -9.59 -11.17 5.09
CA ARG A 116 -10.34 -12.43 5.17
C ARG A 116 -11.68 -12.33 4.44
N TRP A 117 -12.37 -11.20 4.60
CA TRP A 117 -13.62 -10.94 3.89
C TRP A 117 -13.43 -10.88 2.37
N LEU A 118 -12.39 -10.21 1.89
CA LEU A 118 -12.05 -10.15 0.48
C LEU A 118 -11.75 -11.55 -0.08
N ILE A 119 -10.93 -12.34 0.62
CA ILE A 119 -10.62 -13.73 0.23
C ILE A 119 -11.91 -14.55 0.14
N ARG A 120 -12.76 -14.53 1.17
CA ARG A 120 -14.04 -15.26 1.16
C ARG A 120 -14.96 -14.81 0.03
N SER A 121 -15.03 -13.51 -0.26
CA SER A 121 -15.90 -12.95 -1.31
C SER A 121 -15.39 -13.20 -2.74
N THR A 122 -14.18 -13.73 -2.87
CA THR A 122 -13.53 -14.07 -4.15
C THR A 122 -13.29 -15.57 -4.30
N SER A 123 -13.31 -16.34 -3.22
CA SER A 123 -13.26 -17.81 -3.24
C SER A 123 -14.45 -18.40 -4.00
N PRO A 124 -14.23 -19.40 -4.86
CA PRO A 124 -15.31 -20.15 -5.50
C PRO A 124 -16.26 -20.80 -4.48
N GLY A 125 -17.57 -20.81 -4.78
CA GLY A 125 -18.59 -21.50 -3.97
C GLY A 125 -19.21 -20.71 -2.82
N THR A 126 -18.63 -19.58 -2.39
CA THR A 126 -19.22 -18.77 -1.30
C THR A 126 -20.50 -18.04 -1.72
N VAL A 127 -20.60 -17.64 -3.00
CA VAL A 127 -21.79 -16.97 -3.56
C VAL A 127 -23.03 -17.89 -3.54
N ALA A 128 -22.83 -19.20 -3.76
CA ALA A 128 -23.93 -20.18 -3.80
C ALA A 128 -24.64 -20.34 -2.44
N ALA A 129 -23.95 -20.01 -1.34
CA ALA A 129 -24.52 -20.07 0.00
C ALA A 129 -25.37 -18.83 0.36
N GLY A 130 -25.43 -17.79 -0.49
CA GLY A 130 -26.19 -16.57 -0.25
C GLY A 130 -25.66 -15.70 0.90
N VAL A 131 -24.47 -15.99 1.42
CA VAL A 131 -23.93 -15.39 2.66
C VAL A 131 -23.24 -14.04 2.40
N SER A 132 -22.80 -13.75 1.17
CA SER A 132 -22.07 -12.52 0.88
C SER A 132 -22.27 -12.00 -0.54
N LYS A 133 -22.18 -10.67 -0.69
CA LYS A 133 -22.04 -10.03 -1.98
C LYS A 133 -20.69 -10.43 -2.58
N GLY A 134 -20.70 -11.26 -3.62
CA GLY A 134 -19.49 -11.63 -4.36
C GLY A 134 -18.96 -10.46 -5.19
N ILE A 135 -17.66 -10.51 -5.51
CA ILE A 135 -17.08 -9.66 -6.57
C ILE A 135 -17.33 -10.35 -7.92
N SER A 136 -17.72 -9.59 -8.94
CA SER A 136 -17.93 -10.18 -10.26
C SER A 136 -16.64 -10.75 -10.84
N HIS A 137 -16.76 -11.85 -11.60
CA HIS A 137 -15.62 -12.43 -12.30
C HIS A 137 -14.95 -11.40 -13.24
N ALA A 138 -15.75 -10.52 -13.84
CA ALA A 138 -15.24 -9.44 -14.67
C ALA A 138 -14.36 -8.46 -13.88
N ALA A 139 -14.77 -8.05 -12.67
CA ALA A 139 -13.96 -7.18 -11.82
C ALA A 139 -12.64 -7.86 -11.42
N LEU A 140 -12.69 -9.14 -11.02
CA LEU A 140 -11.49 -9.91 -10.68
C LEU A 140 -10.53 -10.11 -11.86
N ALA A 141 -11.06 -10.32 -13.06
CA ALA A 141 -10.25 -10.43 -14.27
C ALA A 141 -9.52 -9.13 -14.60
N ARG A 142 -10.14 -7.97 -14.31
CA ARG A 142 -9.55 -6.64 -14.52
C ARG A 142 -8.52 -6.26 -13.46
N LEU A 143 -8.57 -6.86 -12.27
CA LEU A 143 -7.58 -6.62 -11.23
C LEU A 143 -6.17 -6.96 -11.73
N ARG A 144 -5.29 -5.98 -11.60
CA ARG A 144 -3.87 -6.08 -11.89
C ARG A 144 -3.13 -6.60 -10.66
N ASP A 145 -1.82 -6.41 -10.66
CA ASP A 145 -0.98 -6.60 -9.49
C ASP A 145 -1.42 -5.69 -8.36
N LEU A 146 -1.56 -6.29 -7.19
CA LEU A 146 -2.14 -5.70 -6.00
C LEU A 146 -1.09 -5.58 -4.91
N HIS A 147 -0.97 -4.37 -4.39
CA HIS A 147 -0.08 -4.00 -3.30
C HIS A 147 -0.91 -3.84 -2.04
N LEU A 148 -0.67 -4.71 -1.07
CA LEU A 148 -1.46 -4.79 0.15
C LEU A 148 -0.70 -4.18 1.32
N THR A 149 -1.33 -3.28 2.05
CA THR A 149 -0.87 -2.79 3.36
C THR A 149 -1.83 -3.29 4.43
N LEU A 150 -1.38 -4.23 5.24
CA LEU A 150 -2.21 -4.85 6.28
C LEU A 150 -2.12 -4.08 7.59
N LEU A 151 -3.26 -3.52 7.96
CA LEU A 151 -3.48 -2.78 9.19
C LEU A 151 -3.81 -3.75 10.33
N ASP A 152 -3.30 -3.44 11.52
CA ASP A 152 -3.61 -4.16 12.78
C ASP A 152 -3.53 -5.70 12.66
N THR A 153 -2.30 -6.18 12.58
CA THR A 153 -1.96 -7.59 12.35
C THR A 153 -1.65 -8.35 13.65
N LYS A 154 -2.04 -7.80 14.81
CA LYS A 154 -1.73 -8.35 16.14
C LYS A 154 -2.22 -9.79 16.38
N SER A 155 -3.11 -10.29 15.52
CA SER A 155 -3.56 -11.69 15.57
C SER A 155 -3.69 -12.29 14.17
N LEU A 156 -2.80 -11.87 13.28
CA LEU A 156 -2.85 -12.31 11.89
C LEU A 156 -2.21 -13.68 11.72
N ASN A 157 -3.06 -14.70 11.60
CA ASN A 157 -2.65 -15.96 11.00
C ASN A 157 -2.68 -15.83 9.47
N LEU A 158 -1.54 -15.46 8.87
CA LEU A 158 -1.40 -15.36 7.41
C LEU A 158 -1.44 -16.71 6.70
N ALA A 159 -1.22 -17.82 7.42
CA ALA A 159 -1.42 -19.13 6.82
C ALA A 159 -2.88 -19.35 6.39
N LEU A 160 -3.82 -18.55 6.90
CA LEU A 160 -5.23 -18.52 6.48
C LEU A 160 -5.79 -19.94 6.35
N THR A 161 -5.45 -20.81 7.30
CA THR A 161 -5.70 -22.25 7.22
C THR A 161 -7.17 -22.59 7.09
N GLU A 162 -8.05 -21.70 7.55
CA GLU A 162 -9.51 -21.76 7.32
C GLU A 162 -9.93 -21.68 5.84
N HIS A 163 -9.03 -21.19 4.99
CA HIS A 163 -9.20 -21.03 3.55
C HIS A 163 -8.23 -21.89 2.73
N HIS A 164 -7.30 -22.57 3.40
CA HIS A 164 -6.48 -23.61 2.81
C HIS A 164 -7.30 -24.90 2.76
N ASN A 165 -8.16 -25.03 1.75
CA ASN A 165 -8.56 -26.36 1.31
C ASN A 165 -7.44 -26.87 0.40
N ASP A 166 -6.96 -28.10 0.61
CA ASP A 166 -5.99 -28.75 -0.31
C ASP A 166 -6.55 -28.85 -1.75
N ASP A 167 -7.85 -28.65 -1.90
CA ASP A 167 -8.54 -28.46 -3.17
C ASP A 167 -8.20 -27.09 -3.81
N VAL A 168 -7.25 -27.12 -4.74
CA VAL A 168 -6.83 -25.99 -5.59
C VAL A 168 -8.02 -25.27 -6.24
N THR A 169 -9.13 -25.96 -6.50
CA THR A 169 -10.31 -25.36 -7.14
C THR A 169 -11.06 -24.38 -6.24
N ARG A 170 -10.78 -24.38 -4.93
CA ARG A 170 -11.37 -23.45 -3.95
C ARG A 170 -10.47 -22.28 -3.60
N LYS A 171 -9.25 -22.23 -4.16
CA LYS A 171 -8.32 -21.13 -3.93
C LYS A 171 -8.93 -19.81 -4.43
N SER A 172 -8.91 -18.79 -3.60
CA SER A 172 -9.32 -17.46 -4.04
C SER A 172 -8.34 -16.93 -5.11
N PRO A 173 -8.83 -16.40 -6.25
CA PRO A 173 -7.98 -15.81 -7.26
C PRO A 173 -7.28 -14.54 -6.78
N ILE A 174 -7.70 -13.95 -5.65
CA ILE A 174 -7.05 -12.73 -5.12
C ILE A 174 -5.61 -13.00 -4.68
N PHE A 175 -5.29 -14.23 -4.27
CA PHE A 175 -3.94 -14.60 -3.85
C PHE A 175 -2.92 -14.42 -4.97
N ASP A 176 -3.30 -14.77 -6.20
CA ASP A 176 -2.43 -14.63 -7.38
C ASP A 176 -2.40 -13.18 -7.92
N LYS A 177 -3.20 -12.28 -7.35
CA LYS A 177 -3.13 -10.83 -7.66
C LYS A 177 -2.18 -10.10 -6.72
N ILE A 178 -1.90 -10.62 -5.53
CA ILE A 178 -1.07 -9.94 -4.53
C ILE A 178 0.42 -10.14 -4.85
N THR A 179 1.10 -9.06 -5.20
CA THR A 179 2.54 -9.07 -5.53
C THR A 179 3.39 -8.38 -4.47
N HIS A 180 2.80 -7.43 -3.74
CA HIS A 180 3.48 -6.71 -2.67
C HIS A 180 2.65 -6.76 -1.40
N MET A 181 3.28 -7.01 -0.26
CA MET A 181 2.61 -7.01 1.03
C MET A 181 3.46 -6.28 2.08
N ARG A 182 2.85 -5.31 2.77
CA ARG A 182 3.43 -4.57 3.88
C ARG A 182 2.59 -4.81 5.13
N LEU A 183 3.21 -5.28 6.21
CA LEU A 183 2.54 -5.34 7.51
C LEU A 183 2.84 -4.06 8.30
N THR A 184 1.83 -3.44 8.89
CA THR A 184 2.02 -2.19 9.67
C THR A 184 2.30 -2.43 11.14
N ALA A 185 2.00 -3.63 11.62
CA ALA A 185 2.31 -4.13 12.96
C ALA A 185 2.66 -5.62 12.83
N ILE A 186 3.12 -6.25 13.91
CA ILE A 186 3.14 -7.71 14.10
C ILE A 186 3.52 -7.98 15.55
N ASP A 187 2.81 -8.89 16.21
CA ASP A 187 3.07 -9.19 17.62
C ASP A 187 4.30 -10.08 17.80
N ASP A 188 4.41 -11.14 16.99
CA ASP A 188 5.50 -12.11 17.03
C ASP A 188 5.72 -12.72 15.63
N TYR A 189 6.97 -12.93 15.23
CA TYR A 189 7.32 -13.66 14.00
C TYR A 189 7.04 -15.16 14.08
N ARG A 190 6.75 -15.70 15.27
CA ARG A 190 6.31 -17.10 15.46
C ARG A 190 4.93 -17.37 14.90
N MET A 191 4.13 -16.32 14.64
CA MET A 191 2.88 -16.50 13.93
C MET A 191 3.19 -17.20 12.61
N ARG A 192 2.56 -18.35 12.36
CA ARG A 192 2.77 -19.11 11.12
C ARG A 192 2.29 -18.25 9.95
N VAL A 193 3.22 -17.60 9.27
CA VAL A 193 2.98 -16.86 8.05
C VAL A 193 3.37 -17.79 6.91
N SER A 194 2.51 -18.77 6.61
CA SER A 194 2.65 -19.52 5.36
C SER A 194 2.21 -18.59 4.24
N LEU A 195 3.16 -18.21 3.40
CA LEU A 195 2.95 -17.32 2.26
C LEU A 195 2.81 -18.10 0.95
N ASP A 196 2.75 -19.44 1.03
CA ASP A 196 2.72 -20.34 -0.13
C ASP A 196 1.50 -20.10 -1.03
N HIS A 197 0.43 -19.55 -0.46
CA HIS A 197 -0.77 -19.16 -1.19
C HIS A 197 -0.49 -18.01 -2.18
N PHE A 198 0.40 -17.09 -1.83
CA PHE A 198 0.71 -15.90 -2.60
C PHE A 198 1.79 -16.20 -3.64
N SER A 199 1.41 -16.98 -4.65
CA SER A 199 2.29 -17.49 -5.71
C SER A 199 3.11 -16.40 -6.44
N ARG A 200 2.63 -15.16 -6.43
CA ARG A 200 3.23 -14.00 -7.10
C ARG A 200 3.78 -12.96 -6.13
N LEU A 201 3.84 -13.25 -4.83
CA LEU A 201 4.39 -12.33 -3.83
C LEU A 201 5.89 -12.16 -4.06
N SER A 202 6.26 -10.99 -4.59
CA SER A 202 7.65 -10.63 -4.89
C SER A 202 8.25 -9.69 -3.85
N HIS A 203 7.43 -8.90 -3.16
CA HIS A 203 7.91 -7.94 -2.17
C HIS A 203 7.16 -8.10 -0.86
N PHE A 204 7.90 -8.28 0.23
CA PHE A 204 7.34 -8.43 1.56
C PHE A 204 8.02 -7.48 2.54
N CYS A 205 7.23 -6.69 3.27
CA CYS A 205 7.74 -5.74 4.26
C CYS A 205 7.19 -6.08 5.64
N LEU A 206 8.10 -6.25 6.59
CA LEU A 206 7.84 -6.58 7.98
C LEU A 206 8.29 -5.45 8.91
N PRO A 207 7.47 -5.04 9.88
CA PRO A 207 7.90 -4.12 10.90
C PRO A 207 8.76 -4.86 11.93
N TYR A 208 9.77 -4.16 12.44
CA TYR A 208 10.67 -4.62 13.48
C TYR A 208 10.67 -3.61 14.64
N TYR A 209 10.23 -4.05 15.81
CA TYR A 209 10.12 -3.21 17.01
C TYR A 209 11.05 -3.66 18.14
N ASP A 210 11.17 -4.98 18.34
CA ASP A 210 11.78 -5.56 19.54
C ASP A 210 12.42 -6.92 19.21
N SER A 211 13.73 -7.04 19.46
CA SER A 211 14.50 -8.27 19.21
C SER A 211 14.01 -9.47 20.03
N HIS A 212 13.35 -9.25 21.18
CA HIS A 212 12.83 -10.34 22.00
C HIS A 212 11.61 -11.01 21.37
N ARG A 213 10.77 -10.23 20.69
CA ARG A 213 9.55 -10.70 20.01
C ARG A 213 9.81 -11.08 18.56
N HIS A 214 10.75 -10.40 17.92
CA HIS A 214 11.00 -10.48 16.49
C HIS A 214 12.29 -11.25 16.22
N ARG A 215 12.26 -12.55 16.53
CA ARG A 215 13.42 -13.44 16.34
C ARG A 215 13.77 -13.54 14.86
N THR A 216 14.96 -13.06 14.51
CA THR A 216 15.41 -13.00 13.12
C THR A 216 15.61 -14.38 12.47
N SER A 217 15.84 -15.44 13.25
CA SER A 217 15.91 -16.81 12.74
C SER A 217 14.61 -17.27 12.06
N LEU A 218 13.47 -16.68 12.41
CA LEU A 218 12.19 -17.01 11.79
C LEU A 218 12.03 -16.36 10.41
N LEU A 219 12.82 -15.34 10.11
CA LEU A 219 12.79 -14.63 8.83
C LEU A 219 13.38 -15.47 7.69
N GLU A 220 14.24 -16.45 8.00
CA GLU A 220 14.86 -17.34 7.01
C GLU A 220 13.79 -18.11 6.22
N SER A 221 12.70 -18.50 6.87
CA SER A 221 11.57 -19.18 6.20
C SER A 221 10.90 -18.34 5.12
N PHE A 222 10.94 -17.00 5.21
CA PHE A 222 10.40 -16.14 4.15
C PHE A 222 11.28 -16.16 2.91
N LEU A 223 12.58 -16.40 3.06
CA LEU A 223 13.53 -16.46 1.95
C LEU A 223 13.38 -17.77 1.15
N GLU A 224 12.72 -18.79 1.71
CA GLU A 224 12.40 -20.03 1.00
C GLU A 224 11.36 -19.81 -0.11
N LEU A 225 10.62 -18.70 -0.07
CA LEU A 225 9.68 -18.33 -1.11
C LEU A 225 10.42 -17.99 -2.41
N GLN A 226 10.25 -18.83 -3.42
CA GLN A 226 10.88 -18.66 -4.73
C GLN A 226 10.44 -17.39 -5.46
N SER A 227 9.20 -16.95 -5.24
CA SER A 227 8.68 -15.73 -5.85
C SER A 227 9.26 -14.46 -5.24
N LEU A 228 9.81 -14.55 -4.01
CA LEU A 228 10.25 -13.38 -3.26
C LEU A 228 11.52 -12.80 -3.87
N GLN A 229 11.47 -11.52 -4.20
CA GLN A 229 12.56 -10.72 -4.75
C GLN A 229 13.10 -9.73 -3.71
N MET A 230 12.25 -9.29 -2.78
CA MET A 230 12.62 -8.29 -1.77
C MET A 230 11.93 -8.56 -0.43
N LEU A 231 12.74 -8.72 0.63
CA LEU A 231 12.30 -8.73 2.02
C LEU A 231 12.76 -7.44 2.69
N VAL A 232 11.84 -6.56 3.06
CA VAL A 232 12.13 -5.27 3.72
C VAL A 232 11.86 -5.37 5.21
N MET A 233 12.89 -5.10 6.01
CA MET A 233 12.78 -4.93 7.46
C MET A 233 12.64 -3.45 7.79
N ALA A 234 11.43 -3.04 8.14
CA ALA A 234 11.10 -1.67 8.51
C ALA A 234 11.21 -1.49 10.02
N PHE A 235 12.11 -0.62 10.49
CA PHE A 235 12.19 -0.26 11.91
C PHE A 235 11.85 1.22 12.10
N PHE A 236 11.37 1.57 13.28
CA PHE A 236 10.95 2.93 13.60
C PHE A 236 12.06 3.67 14.34
N LYS A 237 12.09 4.99 14.20
CA LYS A 237 13.08 5.85 14.88
C LYS A 237 13.10 5.69 16.41
N ASN A 238 11.97 5.30 17.01
CA ASN A 238 11.84 5.03 18.44
C ASN A 238 12.21 3.58 18.84
N CYS A 239 12.66 2.75 17.91
CA CYS A 239 13.19 1.41 18.22
C CYS A 239 14.41 1.54 19.16
N PRO A 240 14.51 0.75 20.23
CA PRO A 240 15.69 0.75 21.09
C PRO A 240 16.99 0.55 20.29
N ILE A 241 18.05 1.28 20.65
CA ILE A 241 19.34 1.25 19.94
C ILE A 241 19.88 -0.19 19.85
N GLY A 242 19.83 -0.95 20.96
CA GLY A 242 20.27 -2.35 20.97
C GLY A 242 19.51 -3.24 19.98
N SER A 243 18.19 -3.06 19.88
CA SER A 243 17.35 -3.80 18.92
C SER A 243 17.69 -3.42 17.48
N ARG A 244 17.93 -2.13 17.21
CA ARG A 244 18.33 -1.62 15.88
C ARG A 244 19.68 -2.18 15.44
N GLU A 245 20.68 -2.17 16.32
CA GLU A 245 22.00 -2.71 16.00
C GLU A 245 21.96 -4.24 15.84
N THR A 246 21.17 -4.94 16.65
CA THR A 246 20.92 -6.39 16.46
C THR A 246 20.33 -6.68 15.09
N LEU A 247 19.33 -5.91 14.63
CA LEU A 247 18.73 -6.06 13.31
C LEU A 247 19.76 -5.80 12.21
N LYS A 248 20.54 -4.71 12.29
CA LYS A 248 21.57 -4.38 11.30
C LYS A 248 22.62 -5.47 11.19
N LEU A 249 23.09 -6.02 12.32
CA LEU A 249 24.05 -7.12 12.33
C LEU A 249 23.47 -8.39 11.70
N TRP A 250 22.21 -8.70 11.97
CA TRP A 250 21.54 -9.82 11.31
C TRP A 250 21.41 -9.59 9.80
N VAL A 251 20.92 -8.42 9.36
CA VAL A 251 20.79 -8.10 7.93
C VAL A 251 22.15 -8.17 7.24
N GLN A 252 23.20 -7.66 7.87
CA GLN A 252 24.56 -7.77 7.35
C GLN A 252 24.91 -9.23 7.06
N LYS A 253 24.83 -10.10 8.08
CA LYS A 253 25.20 -11.51 7.95
C LYS A 253 24.32 -12.23 6.94
N ALA A 254 23.01 -11.95 6.95
CA ALA A 254 22.08 -12.60 6.05
C ALA A 254 22.31 -12.18 4.59
N ARG A 255 22.67 -10.91 4.34
CA ARG A 255 22.99 -10.39 3.00
C ARG A 255 24.28 -10.92 2.39
N ASP A 256 25.18 -11.46 3.22
CA ASP A 256 26.35 -12.19 2.70
C ASP A 256 25.92 -13.46 1.95
N THR A 257 24.76 -14.02 2.28
CA THR A 257 24.19 -15.21 1.64
C THR A 257 23.03 -14.88 0.69
N ASP A 258 22.18 -13.91 1.05
CA ASP A 258 20.98 -13.56 0.29
C ASP A 258 20.80 -12.03 0.14
N ARG A 259 21.00 -11.54 -1.08
CA ARG A 259 20.92 -10.10 -1.42
C ARG A 259 19.50 -9.53 -1.45
N ARG A 260 18.46 -10.35 -1.24
CA ARG A 260 17.05 -9.93 -1.26
C ARG A 260 16.59 -9.22 0.01
N ILE A 261 17.43 -9.12 1.04
CA ILE A 261 17.06 -8.53 2.34
C ILE A 261 17.42 -7.05 2.39
N TYR A 262 16.49 -6.18 2.74
CA TYR A 262 16.69 -4.73 2.79
C TYR A 262 16.24 -4.14 4.13
N LEU A 263 16.79 -2.98 4.47
CA LEU A 263 16.45 -2.20 5.64
C LEU A 263 15.78 -0.89 5.24
N VAL A 264 14.84 -0.44 6.06
CA VAL A 264 14.30 0.92 5.95
C VAL A 264 14.00 1.49 7.34
N GLU A 265 14.38 2.75 7.55
CA GLU A 265 13.98 3.53 8.72
C GLU A 265 12.69 4.29 8.43
N CYS A 266 11.61 3.96 9.14
CA CYS A 266 10.34 4.68 9.09
C CYS A 266 10.42 5.98 9.90
N GLN A 267 10.03 7.10 9.28
CA GLN A 267 10.17 8.45 9.85
C GLN A 267 8.94 8.88 10.66
N SER A 268 7.75 8.39 10.31
CA SER A 268 6.48 8.92 10.83
C SER A 268 5.94 8.08 11.98
N VAL A 269 5.24 8.76 12.88
CA VAL A 269 4.39 8.10 13.89
C VAL A 269 3.10 7.57 13.27
N SER A 270 2.65 8.13 12.14
CA SER A 270 1.42 7.75 11.46
C SER A 270 1.71 6.93 10.21
N THR A 271 1.38 5.64 10.27
CA THR A 271 1.45 4.74 9.11
C THR A 271 0.56 5.20 7.95
N GLN A 272 -0.58 5.82 8.25
CA GLN A 272 -1.45 6.39 7.21
C GLN A 272 -0.74 7.54 6.48
N GLY A 273 -0.03 8.40 7.21
CA GLY A 273 0.71 9.51 6.62
C GLY A 273 1.82 9.04 5.68
N GLU A 274 2.61 8.05 6.10
CA GLU A 274 3.62 7.44 5.21
C GLU A 274 2.99 6.80 3.99
N TRP A 275 1.92 6.03 4.19
CA TRP A 275 1.23 5.38 3.07
C TRP A 275 0.68 6.40 2.09
N GLU A 276 0.05 7.49 2.55
CA GLU A 276 -0.43 8.54 1.65
C GLU A 276 0.72 9.20 0.88
N GLN A 277 1.85 9.44 1.55
CA GLN A 277 3.04 9.99 0.92
C GLN A 277 3.61 9.05 -0.15
N ASP A 278 3.71 7.75 0.13
CA ASP A 278 4.14 6.72 -0.82
C ASP A 278 3.28 6.77 -2.08
N MET A 279 1.96 6.86 -1.90
CA MET A 279 0.99 6.84 -3.00
C MET A 279 0.95 8.12 -3.83
N ARG A 280 1.39 9.25 -3.27
CA ARG A 280 1.34 10.58 -3.91
C ARG A 280 2.67 10.98 -4.54
N CYS A 281 3.76 10.84 -3.79
CA CYS A 281 5.09 11.29 -4.21
C CYS A 281 5.84 10.25 -5.04
N GLY A 282 5.39 8.99 -5.05
CA GLY A 282 6.00 7.92 -5.83
C GLY A 282 7.31 7.38 -5.26
N ASP A 283 7.75 7.86 -4.09
CA ASP A 283 8.87 7.27 -3.34
C ASP A 283 8.29 6.18 -2.44
N SER A 284 8.25 4.94 -2.94
CA SER A 284 7.64 3.83 -2.19
C SER A 284 8.54 3.38 -1.04
N ILE A 285 7.98 2.62 -0.09
CA ILE A 285 8.79 1.97 0.97
C ILE A 285 9.89 1.07 0.39
N TRP A 286 9.67 0.50 -0.80
CA TRP A 286 10.62 -0.37 -1.49
C TRP A 286 11.81 0.45 -2.01
N ASP A 287 11.54 1.58 -2.66
CA ASP A 287 12.57 2.50 -3.16
C ASP A 287 13.40 3.07 -1.99
N ARG A 288 12.72 3.45 -0.90
CA ARG A 288 13.38 3.88 0.33
C ARG A 288 14.25 2.78 0.93
N ALA A 289 13.81 1.54 0.92
CA ALA A 289 14.58 0.43 1.46
C ALA A 289 15.86 0.17 0.65
N VAL A 290 15.79 0.24 -0.67
CA VAL A 290 16.97 0.15 -1.55
C VAL A 290 17.96 1.27 -1.25
N ARG A 291 17.50 2.52 -1.26
CA ARG A 291 18.34 3.69 -0.99
C ARG A 291 18.99 3.61 0.40
N TYR A 292 18.18 3.34 1.43
CA TYR A 292 18.65 3.24 2.82
C TYR A 292 19.69 2.14 2.99
N THR A 293 19.46 0.97 2.40
CA THR A 293 20.38 -0.17 2.49
C THR A 293 21.71 0.14 1.80
N ASN A 294 21.68 0.76 0.62
CA ASN A 294 22.88 1.12 -0.12
C ASN A 294 23.72 2.18 0.62
N GLU A 295 23.08 3.21 1.18
CA GLU A 295 23.74 4.24 1.99
C GLU A 295 24.36 3.63 3.26
N TRP A 296 23.63 2.73 3.92
CA TRP A 296 24.12 2.01 5.09
C TRP A 296 25.34 1.12 4.76
N GLU A 297 25.31 0.36 3.67
CA GLU A 297 26.46 -0.45 3.22
C GLU A 297 27.67 0.42 2.88
N ALA A 298 27.48 1.54 2.16
CA ALA A 298 28.57 2.47 1.81
C ALA A 298 29.24 3.06 3.06
N SER A 299 28.45 3.46 4.07
CA SER A 299 28.97 4.00 5.32
C SER A 299 29.87 3.03 6.07
N ARG A 300 29.62 1.72 5.94
CA ARG A 300 30.39 0.67 6.63
C ARG A 300 31.76 0.43 6.02
N THR A 301 31.85 0.47 4.69
CA THR A 301 33.12 0.30 3.98
C THR A 301 34.12 1.40 4.36
N HIS A 302 33.63 2.61 4.65
CA HIS A 302 34.48 3.70 5.15
C HIS A 302 35.07 3.40 6.54
N TYR A 303 34.27 2.93 7.50
CA TYR A 303 34.77 2.62 8.84
C TYR A 303 35.73 1.43 8.89
N SER A 304 35.59 0.45 7.98
CA SER A 304 36.51 -0.69 7.93
C SER A 304 37.86 -0.36 7.29
N ALA A 305 37.98 0.75 6.55
CA ALA A 305 39.24 1.15 5.91
C ALA A 305 40.14 2.02 6.81
N GLU A 306 39.61 2.53 7.94
CA GLU A 306 40.34 3.39 8.89
C GLU A 306 40.94 2.61 10.08
N LEU A 307 40.75 1.29 10.13
CA LEU A 307 41.29 0.37 11.14
C LEU A 307 42.39 -0.51 10.57
#